data_AF-A0A0T9QQ38-F1
#
_entry.id   AF-A0A0T9QQ38-F1
#
_cell.length_a   1.000
_cell.length_b   1.000
_cell.length_c   1.000
_cell.angle_alpha   90.00
_cell.angle_beta   90.00
_cell.angle_gamma   90.00
#
_symmetry.space_group_name_H-M   'P 1'
#
loop_
_entity.id
_entity.type
_entity.pdbx_description
1 polymer ?
#
loop_
_entity_poly.entity_id
_entity_poly.type
_entity_poly.pdbx_seq_one_letter_code
_entity_poly.pdbx_strand_id
1 'polypeptide(L)' 'MSNITFYHNPACGTSRNALGLVRNCGEEPTIIFYLDTPPSRGEQVVDESGN' A
#
# COMPACT_ATOMS: atom_id res chain seq x y z
N MET A 1 15.76 -0.71 6.22
CA MET A 1 14.53 -1.52 6.09
C MET A 1 13.39 -0.54 5.89
N SER A 2 12.94 -0.39 4.64
CA SER A 2 11.83 0.50 4.30
C SER A 2 10.54 -0.16 4.77
N ASN A 3 9.81 0.48 5.67
CA ASN A 3 8.55 -0.06 6.17
C ASN A 3 7.44 0.31 5.17
N ILE A 4 7.25 -0.52 4.13
CA ILE A 4 6.28 -0.26 3.08
C ILE A 4 4.90 -0.70 3.55
N THR A 5 3.96 0.24 3.62
CA THR A 5 2.55 -0.05 3.93
C THR A 5 1.72 0.02 2.66
N PHE A 6 1.00 -1.05 2.35
CA PHE A 6 0.19 -1.18 1.15
C PHE A 6 -1.29 -1.29 1.51
N TYR A 7 -2.03 -0.23 1.20
CA TYR A 7 -3.48 -0.21 1.40
C TYR A 7 -4.19 -0.95 0.27
N HIS A 8 -4.77 -2.10 0.59
CA HIS A 8 -5.34 -3.02 -0.38
C HIS A 8 -6.85 -3.15 -0.27
N ASN A 9 -7.52 -3.26 -1.43
CA ASN A 9 -8.90 -3.73 -1.52
C ASN A 9 -8.95 -5.02 -2.36
N PRO A 10 -9.30 -6.18 -1.77
CA PRO A 10 -9.36 -7.47 -2.46
C PRO A 10 -10.34 -7.50 -3.65
N ALA A 11 -11.41 -6.68 -3.59
CA ALA A 11 -12.41 -6.61 -4.65
C ALA A 11 -11.95 -5.79 -5.86
N CYS A 12 -10.83 -5.07 -5.77
CA CYS A 12 -10.31 -4.23 -6.85
C CYS A 12 -9.19 -4.94 -7.63
N GLY A 13 -9.45 -5.27 -8.90
CA GLY A 13 -8.48 -5.92 -9.80
C GLY A 13 -7.16 -5.16 -9.94
N THR A 14 -7.22 -3.82 -10.04
CA THR A 14 -6.03 -2.96 -10.11
C THR A 14 -5.18 -3.05 -8.85
N SER A 15 -5.81 -3.10 -7.67
CA SER A 15 -5.10 -3.22 -6.39
C SER A 15 -4.38 -4.56 -6.27
N ARG A 16 -4.96 -5.65 -6.79
CA ARG A 16 -4.32 -6.98 -6.83
C ARG A 16 -3.09 -7.00 -7.76
N ASN A 17 -3.19 -6.38 -8.94
CA ASN A 17 -2.05 -6.29 -9.86
C ASN A 17 -0.91 -5.47 -9.25
N ALA A 18 -1.22 -4.33 -8.62
CA ALA A 18 -0.23 -3.50 -7.94
C ALA A 18 0.49 -4.24 -6.81
N LEU A 19 -0.23 -5.02 -5.98
CA LEU A 19 0.38 -5.84 -4.94
C LEU A 19 1.36 -6.89 -5.53
N GLY A 20 1.02 -7.46 -6.68
CA GLY A 20 1.90 -8.37 -7.41
C GLY A 20 3.20 -7.71 -7.86
N LEU A 21 3.14 -6.47 -8.35
CA LEU A 21 4.33 -5.71 -8.75
C LEU A 21 5.25 -5.42 -7.56
N VAL A 22 4.70 -4.98 -6.43
CA VAL A 22 5.49 -4.70 -5.21
C VAL A 22 6.22 -5.97 -4.74
N ARG A 23 5.53 -7.11 -4.70
CA ARG A 23 6.15 -8.40 -4.36
C ARG A 23 7.20 -8.83 -5.39
N ASN A 24 6.99 -8.56 -6.67
CA ASN A 24 7.95 -8.88 -7.73
C ASN A 24 9.23 -8.04 -7.64
N CYS A 25 9.17 -6.85 -7.04
CA CYS A 25 10.35 -6.04 -6.73
C CYS A 25 11.20 -6.60 -5.57
N GLY A 26 10.75 -7.68 -4.92
CA GLY A 26 11.43 -8.27 -3.76
C GLY A 26 11.11 -7.57 -2.44
N GLU A 27 10.12 -6.67 -2.44
CA GLU A 27 9.66 -5.95 -1.25
C GLU A 27 8.44 -6.67 -0.64
N GLU A 28 8.45 -6.85 0.68
CA GLU A 28 7.31 -7.40 1.42
C GLU A 28 6.56 -6.29 2.16
N PRO A 29 5.48 -5.74 1.59
CA PRO A 29 4.73 -4.68 2.24
C PRO A 29 3.78 -5.22 3.30
N THR A 30 3.54 -4.41 4.33
CA THR A 30 2.44 -4.62 5.27
C THR A 30 1.12 -4.32 4.58
N ILE A 31 0.23 -5.31 4.47
CA ILE A 31 -1.07 -5.13 3.82
C ILE A 31 -2.10 -4.65 4.83
N ILE A 32 -2.74 -3.52 4.55
CA ILE A 32 -3.82 -2.95 5.37
C ILE A 32 -5.10 -2.85 4.52
N PHE A 33 -6.21 -3.41 5.03
CA PHE A 33 -7.51 -3.32 4.36
C PHE A 33 -8.20 -2.01 4.75
N TYR A 34 -8.04 -0.97 3.93
CA TYR A 34 -8.51 0.38 4.29
C TYR A 34 -10.04 0.50 4.47
N LEU A 35 -10.82 -0.44 3.93
CA LEU A 35 -12.26 -0.50 4.13
C LEU A 35 -12.62 -0.97 5.54
N ASP A 36 -11.80 -1.85 6.13
CA ASP A 36 -12.02 -2.40 7.47
C ASP A 36 -11.27 -1.58 8.54
N THR A 37 -10.08 -1.10 8.20
CA THR A 37 -9.21 -0.28 9.05
C THR A 37 -8.86 1.01 8.31
N PRO A 38 -9.76 2.02 8.32
CA PRO A 38 -9.48 3.29 7.68
C PRO A 38 -8.33 4.00 8.39
N PRO A 39 -7.39 4.62 7.63
CA PRO A 39 -6.31 5.39 8.23
C PRO A 39 -6.87 6.60 8.98
N SER A 40 -6.21 6.94 10.10
CA SER A 40 -6.53 8.17 10.83
C SER A 40 -6.13 9.37 9.98
N ARG A 41 -6.95 10.43 9.95
CA ARG A 41 -6.84 11.60 9.05
C ARG A 41 -5.48 12.33 9.06
N GLY A 42 -4.59 12.02 10.01
CA GLY A 42 -3.25 12.62 10.13
C GLY A 42 -2.14 11.91 9.34
N GLU A 43 -2.40 10.74 8.76
CA GLU A 43 -1.39 9.99 8.02
C GLU A 43 -1.42 10.37 6.53
N GLN A 44 -0.86 11.54 6.23
CA GLN A 44 -0.56 11.91 4.85
C GLN A 44 0.73 11.20 4.47
N VAL A 45 0.62 10.15 3.65
CA VAL A 45 1.76 9.54 2.96
C VAL A 45 2.37 10.61 2.06
N VAL A 46 3.40 11.28 2.54
CA VAL A 46 4.27 12.10 1.69
C VAL A 46 5.15 11.12 0.94
N ASP A 47 4.90 10.95 -0.35
CA ASP A 47 5.93 10.38 -1.21
C ASP A 47 7.10 11.37 -1.18
N GLU A 48 8.23 10.95 -0.63
CA GLU A 48 9.49 11.69 -0.69
C GLU A 48 10.07 11.77 -2.13
N SER A 49 9.28 11.37 -3.13
CA SER A 49 9.54 11.53 -4.56
C SER A 49 8.91 12.82 -5.08
N GLY A 50 9.24 13.94 -4.45
CA GLY A 50 8.90 15.26 -4.97
C GLY A 50 9.45 15.43 -6.39
N ASN A 51 8.57 15.63 -7.35
CA ASN A 51 8.84 16.31 -8.61
C ASN A 51 8.13 17.66 -8.60
#